data_AF-A0A7C6S616-F1
#
_entry.id   AF-A0A7C6S616-F1
#
_cell.length_a   1.000
_cell.length_b   1.000
_cell.length_c   1.000
_cell.angle_alpha   90.00
_cell.angle_beta   90.00
_cell.angle_gamma   90.00
#
_symmetry.space_group_name_H-M   'P 1'
#
loop_
_entity.id
_entity.type
_entity.pdbx_description
1 polymer ?
#
loop_
_entity_poly.entity_id
_entity_poly.type
_entity_poly.pdbx_seq_one_letter_code
_entity_poly.pdbx_strand_id
1 'polypeptide(L)'
;MKQRSLSANIALYAIFTALLAAFLFLPYVFLIPLIIMVIFMDFKASVYISIACGLISITYAFMMASFVALAFRQYPLIAIIPRLFIGPAAYGTKIALRKLTKNSKNFFMREVLPYSIIGAVATLTNTILVVGSFAIFARGFSALGVAMPLAIGEMLIAGCIELAIAIVITPAIVLALKKADKNHFLNLEEA
;
A
#
# COMPACT_ATOMS: atom_id res chain seq x y z
N MET A 1 6.35 19.18 -20.43
CA MET A 1 5.32 18.51 -19.60
C MET A 1 4.08 18.25 -20.44
N LYS A 2 3.86 17.02 -20.92
CA LYS A 2 2.56 16.68 -21.54
C LYS A 2 1.62 16.30 -20.39
N GLN A 3 0.88 17.28 -19.88
CA GLN A 3 -0.11 17.04 -18.83
C GLN A 3 -1.10 15.96 -19.33
N ARG A 4 -1.29 14.90 -18.52
CA ARG A 4 -2.38 13.97 -18.78
C ARG A 4 -3.70 14.73 -18.78
N SER A 5 -4.61 14.31 -19.64
CA SER A 5 -5.99 14.80 -19.57
C SER A 5 -6.58 14.45 -18.20
N LEU A 6 -7.43 15.35 -17.67
CA LEU A 6 -8.12 15.15 -16.41
C LEU A 6 -8.87 13.81 -16.39
N SER A 7 -9.52 13.46 -17.50
CA SER A 7 -10.25 12.22 -17.68
C SER A 7 -9.39 10.98 -17.49
N ALA A 8 -8.14 10.98 -17.97
CA ALA A 8 -7.22 9.87 -17.80
C ALA A 8 -6.81 9.68 -16.33
N ASN A 9 -6.59 10.77 -15.59
CA ASN A 9 -6.28 10.69 -14.16
C ASN A 9 -7.47 10.16 -13.35
N ILE A 10 -8.69 10.60 -13.66
CA ILE A 10 -9.90 10.09 -13.01
C ILE A 10 -10.08 8.59 -13.31
N ALA A 11 -9.85 8.17 -14.55
CA ALA A 11 -9.89 6.75 -14.91
C ALA A 11 -8.86 5.93 -14.12
N LEU A 12 -7.62 6.40 -13.98
CA LEU A 12 -6.60 5.73 -13.18
C LEU A 12 -7.00 5.65 -11.70
N TYR A 13 -7.57 6.71 -11.12
CA TYR A 13 -8.10 6.68 -9.76
C TYR A 13 -9.17 5.62 -9.59
N ALA A 14 -10.12 5.54 -10.52
CA ALA A 14 -11.17 4.53 -10.50
C ALA A 14 -10.60 3.10 -10.63
N ILE A 15 -9.69 2.88 -11.58
CA ILE A 15 -9.08 1.57 -11.83
C ILE A 15 -8.29 1.09 -10.60
N PHE A 16 -7.41 1.92 -10.04
CA PHE A 16 -6.62 1.52 -8.88
C PHE A 16 -7.48 1.33 -7.63
N THR A 17 -8.55 2.12 -7.46
CA THR A 17 -9.49 1.93 -6.35
C THR A 17 -10.28 0.64 -6.51
N ALA A 18 -10.72 0.30 -7.72
CA ALA A 18 -11.38 -0.98 -8.01
C ALA A 18 -10.44 -2.17 -7.80
N LEU A 19 -9.19 -2.07 -8.28
CA LEU A 19 -8.15 -3.07 -8.03
C LEU A 19 -7.89 -3.24 -6.53
N LEU A 20 -7.81 -2.13 -5.78
CA LEU A 20 -7.64 -2.18 -4.34
C LEU A 20 -8.80 -2.90 -3.64
N ALA A 21 -10.04 -2.62 -4.04
CA ALA A 21 -11.21 -3.31 -3.51
C ALA A 21 -11.19 -4.82 -3.83
N ALA A 22 -10.81 -5.20 -5.05
CA ALA A 22 -10.69 -6.61 -5.44
C ALA A 22 -9.56 -7.32 -4.69
N PHE A 23 -8.40 -6.68 -4.57
CA PHE A 23 -7.23 -7.25 -3.90
C PHE A 23 -7.40 -7.36 -2.39
N LEU A 24 -8.37 -6.67 -1.80
CA LEU A 24 -8.69 -6.82 -0.39
C LEU A 24 -9.23 -8.21 -0.04
N PHE A 25 -9.77 -8.93 -1.02
CA PHE A 25 -10.18 -10.33 -0.86
C PHE A 25 -9.02 -11.31 -1.02
N LEU A 26 -7.84 -10.84 -1.43
CA LEU A 26 -6.64 -11.64 -1.61
C LEU A 26 -5.70 -11.47 -0.41
N PRO A 27 -5.31 -12.55 0.27
CA PRO A 27 -4.42 -12.44 1.42
C PRO A 27 -3.04 -11.95 0.99
N TYR A 28 -2.43 -11.11 1.84
CA TYR A 28 -1.05 -10.63 1.74
C TYR A 28 -0.66 -9.75 0.53
N VAL A 29 -1.56 -9.51 -0.43
CA VAL A 29 -1.27 -8.70 -1.63
C VAL A 29 -2.08 -7.40 -1.71
N PHE A 30 -2.94 -7.14 -0.73
CA PHE A 30 -3.94 -6.06 -0.81
C PHE A 30 -3.33 -4.65 -0.98
N LEU A 31 -2.11 -4.41 -0.51
CA LEU A 31 -1.44 -3.12 -0.63
C LEU A 31 -0.82 -2.85 -2.01
N ILE A 32 -0.69 -3.87 -2.86
CA ILE A 32 0.02 -3.76 -4.14
C ILE A 32 -0.60 -2.69 -5.06
N PRO A 33 -1.93 -2.62 -5.29
CA PRO A 33 -2.52 -1.57 -6.12
C PRO A 33 -2.26 -0.16 -5.59
N LEU A 34 -2.27 0.02 -4.26
CA LEU A 34 -1.95 1.29 -3.62
C LEU A 34 -0.50 1.69 -3.91
N ILE A 35 0.45 0.76 -3.69
CA ILE A 35 1.88 1.00 -3.91
C ILE A 35 2.15 1.40 -5.35
N ILE A 36 1.56 0.66 -6.31
CA ILE A 36 1.70 0.93 -7.74
C ILE A 36 1.16 2.33 -8.08
N MET A 37 -0.04 2.67 -7.59
CA MET A 37 -0.62 4.00 -7.83
C MET A 37 0.28 5.13 -7.31
N VAL A 38 0.87 4.97 -6.12
CA VAL A 38 1.82 5.94 -5.56
C VAL A 38 3.08 6.08 -6.42
N ILE A 39 3.56 4.96 -6.98
CA ILE A 39 4.74 4.95 -7.86
C ILE A 39 4.46 5.72 -9.16
N PHE A 40 3.28 5.55 -9.77
CA PHE A 40 2.95 6.15 -11.07
C PHE A 40 2.29 7.53 -11.00
N MET A 41 1.80 7.96 -9.83
CA MET A 41 1.03 9.21 -9.71
C MET A 41 1.63 10.18 -8.67
N ASP A 42 1.00 11.35 -8.57
CA ASP A 42 1.45 12.45 -7.71
C ASP A 42 1.02 12.28 -6.25
N PHE A 43 1.48 13.19 -5.39
CA PHE A 43 1.13 13.20 -3.97
C PHE A 43 -0.39 13.17 -3.72
N LYS A 44 -1.17 13.93 -4.50
CA LYS A 44 -2.64 13.95 -4.37
C LYS A 44 -3.26 12.57 -4.57
N ALA A 45 -2.74 11.81 -5.52
CA ALA A 45 -3.15 10.44 -5.77
C ALA A 45 -2.81 9.54 -4.58
N SER A 46 -1.61 9.70 -4.00
CA SER A 46 -1.17 8.93 -2.84
C SER A 46 -2.05 9.12 -1.61
N VAL A 47 -2.50 10.36 -1.38
CA VAL A 47 -3.43 10.69 -0.28
C VAL A 47 -4.82 10.12 -0.57
N TYR A 48 -5.33 10.30 -1.80
CA TYR A 48 -6.63 9.79 -2.21
C TYR A 48 -6.74 8.26 -2.02
N ILE A 49 -5.77 7.50 -2.55
CA ILE A 49 -5.82 6.04 -2.48
C ILE A 49 -5.65 5.52 -1.05
N SER A 50 -4.94 6.27 -0.20
CA SER A 50 -4.79 5.97 1.23
C SER A 50 -6.11 6.12 1.98
N ILE A 51 -6.85 7.19 1.71
CA ILE A 51 -8.19 7.40 2.25
C ILE A 51 -9.14 6.30 1.75
N ALA A 52 -9.13 6.02 0.45
CA ALA A 52 -9.93 4.95 -0.14
C ALA A 52 -9.60 3.59 0.51
N CYS A 53 -8.32 3.29 0.72
CA CYS A 53 -7.88 2.07 1.40
C CYS A 53 -8.44 1.95 2.82
N GLY A 54 -8.44 3.04 3.59
CA GLY A 54 -9.03 3.07 4.93
C GLY A 54 -10.54 2.79 4.92
N LEU A 55 -11.27 3.45 4.01
CA LEU A 55 -12.73 3.27 3.88
C LEU A 55 -13.09 1.84 3.42
N ILE A 56 -12.42 1.32 2.40
CA ILE A 56 -12.66 -0.03 1.90
C ILE A 56 -12.29 -1.06 2.98
N SER A 57 -11.22 -0.85 3.75
CA SER A 57 -10.84 -1.73 4.86
C SER A 57 -11.93 -1.84 5.93
N ILE A 58 -12.67 -0.77 6.20
CA ILE A 58 -13.82 -0.82 7.11
C ILE A 58 -14.94 -1.65 6.50
N THR A 59 -15.29 -1.41 5.23
CA THR A 59 -16.37 -2.19 4.59
C THR A 59 -16.08 -3.69 4.58
N TYR A 60 -14.83 -4.06 4.34
CA TYR A 60 -14.35 -5.44 4.43
C TYR A 60 -14.49 -6.04 5.83
N ALA A 61 -14.28 -5.24 6.89
CA ALA A 61 -14.44 -5.70 8.28
C ALA A 61 -15.88 -6.15 8.60
N PHE A 62 -16.88 -5.68 7.84
CA PHE A 62 -18.27 -6.14 7.97
C PHE A 62 -18.58 -7.39 7.13
N MET A 63 -17.80 -7.64 6.07
CA MET A 63 -18.02 -8.78 5.16
C MET A 63 -17.30 -10.05 5.61
N MET A 64 -16.17 -9.93 6.31
CA MET A 64 -15.34 -11.06 6.71
C MET A 64 -15.41 -11.34 8.20
N ALA A 65 -15.32 -12.63 8.54
CA ALA A 65 -15.27 -13.12 9.92
C ALA A 65 -13.83 -13.50 10.33
N SER A 66 -12.86 -12.63 10.04
CA SER A 66 -11.48 -12.80 10.49
C SER A 66 -11.25 -12.06 11.81
N PHE A 67 -10.22 -12.49 12.55
CA PHE A 67 -9.78 -11.81 13.78
C PHE A 67 -9.52 -10.31 13.55
N VAL A 68 -8.79 -9.98 12.48
CA VAL A 68 -8.45 -8.60 12.11
C VAL A 68 -9.70 -7.81 11.71
N ALA A 69 -10.66 -8.44 11.03
CA ALA A 69 -11.95 -7.82 10.72
C ALA A 69 -12.77 -7.52 11.99
N LEU A 70 -12.77 -8.41 12.99
CA LEU A 70 -13.42 -8.16 14.28
C LEU A 70 -12.77 -6.99 15.02
N ALA A 71 -11.44 -6.93 15.04
CA ALA A 71 -10.70 -5.80 15.61
C ALA A 71 -11.08 -4.47 14.94
N PHE A 72 -11.18 -4.46 13.61
CA PHE A 72 -11.56 -3.27 12.85
C PHE A 72 -13.02 -2.87 13.07
N ARG A 73 -13.91 -3.83 13.30
CA ARG A 73 -15.33 -3.55 13.61
C ARG A 73 -15.48 -2.90 14.99
N GLN A 74 -14.78 -3.42 15.99
CA GLN A 74 -14.84 -2.89 17.36
C GLN A 74 -14.08 -1.58 17.51
N TYR A 75 -12.97 -1.42 16.78
CA TYR A 75 -12.10 -0.26 16.82
C TYR A 75 -11.77 0.23 15.40
N PRO A 76 -12.71 0.95 14.74
CA PRO A 76 -12.56 1.38 13.33
C PRO A 76 -11.38 2.31 13.08
N LEU A 77 -10.88 2.98 14.11
CA LEU A 77 -9.67 3.80 14.03
C LEU A 77 -8.41 2.98 13.69
N ILE A 78 -8.34 1.72 14.12
CA ILE A 78 -7.23 0.80 13.79
C ILE A 78 -7.27 0.45 12.29
N ALA A 79 -8.45 0.47 11.67
CA ALA A 79 -8.57 0.36 10.23
C ALA A 79 -8.10 1.67 9.56
N ILE A 80 -8.68 2.82 9.88
CA ILE A 80 -8.45 4.05 9.10
C ILE A 80 -7.03 4.60 9.26
N ILE A 81 -6.59 4.81 10.51
CA ILE A 81 -5.39 5.61 10.82
C ILE A 81 -4.16 5.06 10.09
N PRO A 82 -3.82 3.76 10.18
CA PRO A 82 -2.65 3.22 9.48
C PRO A 82 -2.66 3.50 7.98
N ARG A 83 -3.84 3.39 7.32
CA ARG A 83 -3.93 3.51 5.86
C ARG A 83 -3.71 4.93 5.39
N LEU A 84 -4.09 5.94 6.16
CA LEU A 84 -3.89 7.35 5.81
C LEU A 84 -2.40 7.72 5.65
N PHE A 85 -1.50 7.02 6.34
CA PHE A 85 -0.07 7.32 6.32
C PHE A 85 0.73 6.53 5.27
N ILE A 86 0.17 5.45 4.71
CA ILE A 86 0.90 4.57 3.77
C ILE A 86 1.29 5.34 2.50
N GLY A 87 0.32 5.99 1.84
CA GLY A 87 0.58 6.72 0.60
C GLY A 87 1.57 7.86 0.77
N PRO A 88 1.40 8.75 1.77
CA PRO A 88 2.37 9.80 2.07
C PRO A 88 3.78 9.26 2.37
N ALA A 89 3.90 8.19 3.17
CA ALA A 89 5.20 7.60 3.51
C ALA A 89 5.88 6.99 2.27
N ALA A 90 5.12 6.24 1.45
CA ALA A 90 5.59 5.66 0.21
C ALA A 90 5.96 6.74 -0.83
N TYR A 91 5.19 7.82 -0.91
CA TYR A 91 5.46 8.94 -1.83
C TYR A 91 6.71 9.75 -1.40
N GLY A 92 6.88 10.00 -0.10
CA GLY A 92 8.09 10.61 0.42
C GLY A 92 9.33 9.77 0.09
N THR A 93 9.22 8.45 0.26
CA THR A 93 10.26 7.48 -0.10
C THR A 93 10.56 7.50 -1.60
N LYS A 94 9.52 7.55 -2.45
CA LYS A 94 9.66 7.70 -3.91
C LYS A 94 10.47 8.94 -4.27
N ILE A 95 10.17 10.11 -3.68
CA ILE A 95 10.91 11.34 -3.96
C ILE A 95 12.36 11.23 -3.49
N ALA A 96 12.59 10.74 -2.28
CA ALA A 96 13.92 10.60 -1.71
C ALA A 96 14.79 9.67 -2.56
N LEU A 97 14.29 8.48 -2.88
CA LEU A 97 15.03 7.51 -3.67
C LEU A 97 15.25 7.99 -5.11
N ARG A 98 14.28 8.66 -5.73
CA ARG A 98 14.49 9.24 -7.06
C ARG A 98 15.63 10.25 -7.07
N LYS A 99 15.78 11.08 -6.02
CA LYS A 99 16.92 12.01 -5.92
C LYS A 99 18.25 11.26 -5.75
N LEU A 100 18.26 10.17 -5.00
CA LEU A 100 19.48 9.40 -4.70
C LEU A 100 19.93 8.50 -5.85
N THR A 101 19.00 7.90 -6.60
CA THR A 101 19.31 6.85 -7.59
C THR A 101 19.28 7.34 -9.04
N LYS A 102 18.83 8.57 -9.31
CA LYS A 102 18.74 9.12 -10.69
C LYS A 102 20.06 9.09 -11.45
N ASN A 103 21.19 9.30 -10.78
CA ASN A 103 22.52 9.35 -11.42
C ASN A 103 23.21 7.97 -11.51
N SER A 104 22.57 6.91 -11.03
CA SER A 104 23.17 5.58 -11.05
C SER A 104 23.14 4.97 -12.45
N LYS A 105 24.30 4.49 -12.92
CA LYS A 105 24.43 3.76 -14.19
C LYS A 105 23.92 2.32 -14.10
N ASN A 106 23.78 1.77 -12.89
CA ASN A 106 23.35 0.39 -12.69
C ASN A 106 21.82 0.28 -12.68
N PHE A 107 21.26 -0.53 -13.59
CA PHE A 107 19.83 -0.78 -13.70
C PHE A 107 19.19 -1.22 -12.39
N PHE A 108 19.86 -2.10 -11.63
CA PHE A 108 19.34 -2.61 -10.36
C PHE A 108 19.15 -1.48 -9.34
N MET A 109 20.16 -0.60 -9.22
CA MET A 109 20.14 0.54 -8.31
C MET A 109 19.16 1.63 -8.74
N ARG A 110 18.93 1.77 -10.05
CA ARG A 110 18.04 2.80 -10.59
C ARG A 110 16.57 2.40 -10.56
N GLU A 111 16.27 1.13 -10.80
CA GLU A 111 14.89 0.67 -11.02
C GLU A 111 14.44 -0.33 -9.95
N VAL A 112 15.16 -1.45 -9.78
CA VAL A 112 14.70 -2.54 -8.91
C VAL A 112 14.71 -2.15 -7.43
N LEU A 113 15.84 -1.64 -6.95
CA LEU A 113 16.02 -1.30 -5.54
C LEU A 113 15.05 -0.20 -5.09
N PRO A 114 14.86 0.91 -5.83
CA PRO A 114 13.92 1.94 -5.42
C PRO A 114 12.48 1.43 -5.27
N TYR A 115 11.99 0.66 -6.24
CA TYR A 115 10.62 0.13 -6.18
C TYR A 115 10.45 -0.89 -5.05
N SER A 116 11.47 -1.70 -4.79
CA SER A 116 11.48 -2.63 -3.65
C SER A 116 11.39 -1.89 -2.31
N ILE A 117 12.19 -0.83 -2.13
CA ILE A 117 12.17 -0.03 -0.91
C ILE A 117 10.85 0.72 -0.74
N ILE A 118 10.27 1.27 -1.82
CA ILE A 118 8.94 1.92 -1.75
C ILE A 118 7.88 0.92 -1.28
N GLY A 119 7.88 -0.30 -1.82
CA GLY A 119 6.99 -1.38 -1.37
C GLY A 119 7.23 -1.78 0.09
N ALA A 120 8.49 -1.86 0.50
CA ALA A 120 8.88 -2.16 1.87
C ALA A 120 8.41 -1.07 2.85
N VAL A 121 8.64 0.20 2.55
CA VAL A 121 8.20 1.31 3.41
C VAL A 121 6.68 1.33 3.51
N ALA A 122 5.96 1.12 2.42
CA ALA A 122 4.49 1.08 2.45
C ALA A 122 3.95 -0.03 3.37
N THR A 123 4.48 -1.25 3.24
CA THR A 123 4.05 -2.42 4.04
C THR A 123 4.49 -2.32 5.50
N LEU A 124 5.71 -1.88 5.77
CA LEU A 124 6.17 -1.61 7.14
C LEU A 124 5.35 -0.52 7.80
N THR A 125 5.06 0.59 7.09
CA THR A 125 4.21 1.66 7.62
C THR A 125 2.83 1.12 7.99
N ASN A 126 2.23 0.28 7.14
CA ASN A 126 0.97 -0.38 7.46
C ASN A 126 1.09 -1.26 8.72
N THR A 127 2.03 -2.20 8.72
CA THR A 127 2.18 -3.21 9.79
C THR A 127 2.45 -2.54 11.14
N ILE A 128 3.42 -1.60 11.19
CA ILE A 128 3.79 -0.90 12.43
C ILE A 128 2.60 -0.09 12.96
N LEU A 129 1.89 0.64 12.10
CA LEU A 129 0.76 1.45 12.54
C LEU A 129 -0.45 0.60 12.91
N VAL A 130 -0.72 -0.51 12.23
CA VAL A 130 -1.80 -1.44 12.58
C VAL A 130 -1.51 -2.09 13.93
N VAL A 131 -0.32 -2.67 14.11
CA VAL A 131 0.07 -3.31 15.38
C VAL A 131 0.15 -2.29 16.51
N GLY A 132 0.73 -1.11 16.26
CA GLY A 132 0.81 -0.03 17.25
C GLY A 132 -0.57 0.51 17.65
N SER A 133 -1.46 0.72 16.68
CA SER A 133 -2.85 1.13 16.95
C SER A 133 -3.60 0.03 17.71
N PHE A 134 -3.38 -1.24 17.38
CA PHE A 134 -3.96 -2.35 18.10
C PHE A 134 -3.46 -2.44 19.55
N ALA A 135 -2.15 -2.27 19.76
CA ALA A 135 -1.53 -2.22 21.09
C ALA A 135 -2.09 -1.09 21.98
N ILE A 136 -2.45 0.04 21.39
CA ILE A 136 -2.94 1.22 22.13
C ILE A 136 -4.46 1.17 22.34
N PHE A 137 -5.24 0.90 21.30
CA PHE A 137 -6.69 1.03 21.32
C PHE A 137 -7.41 -0.26 21.73
N ALA A 138 -6.79 -1.42 21.55
CA ALA A 138 -7.41 -2.73 21.78
C ALA A 138 -6.85 -3.45 23.03
N ARG A 139 -6.39 -2.72 24.06
CA ARG A 139 -5.70 -3.26 25.26
C ARG A 139 -6.43 -4.37 26.02
N GLY A 140 -7.77 -4.40 25.94
CA GLY A 140 -8.61 -5.43 26.55
C GLY A 140 -9.23 -6.40 25.54
N PHE A 141 -8.74 -6.42 24.30
CA PHE A 141 -9.35 -7.21 23.25
C PHE A 141 -9.10 -8.71 23.47
N SER A 142 -10.20 -9.44 23.56
CA SER A 142 -10.26 -10.89 23.52
C SER A 142 -11.42 -11.25 22.60
N ALA A 143 -11.13 -11.98 21.53
CA ALA A 143 -12.15 -12.47 20.61
C ALA A 143 -11.77 -13.87 20.15
N LEU A 144 -12.77 -14.74 19.99
CA LEU A 144 -12.59 -16.12 19.51
C LEU A 144 -11.57 -16.94 20.33
N GLY A 145 -11.42 -16.64 21.62
CA GLY A 145 -10.44 -17.30 22.50
C GLY A 145 -8.98 -16.88 22.27
N VAL A 146 -8.72 -15.94 21.36
CA VAL A 146 -7.38 -15.41 21.08
C VAL A 146 -7.16 -14.15 21.92
N ALA A 147 -6.18 -14.21 22.81
CA ALA A 147 -5.75 -13.07 23.60
C ALA A 147 -4.89 -12.10 22.75
N MET A 148 -4.92 -10.83 23.14
CA MET A 148 -4.18 -9.73 22.49
C MET A 148 -2.71 -10.05 22.11
N PRO A 149 -1.89 -10.74 22.93
CA PRO A 149 -0.50 -11.01 22.55
C PRO A 149 -0.37 -11.98 21.37
N LEU A 150 -1.23 -13.01 21.29
CA LEU A 150 -1.24 -13.96 20.19
C LEU A 150 -1.68 -13.29 18.89
N ALA A 151 -2.69 -12.43 18.98
CA ALA A 151 -3.17 -11.61 17.88
C ALA A 151 -2.10 -10.71 17.28
N ILE A 152 -1.31 -10.04 18.13
CA ILE A 152 -0.19 -9.22 17.69
C ILE A 152 0.85 -10.10 16.96
N GLY A 153 1.12 -11.30 17.48
CA GLY A 153 1.99 -12.28 16.82
C GLY A 153 1.52 -12.64 15.41
N GLU A 154 0.24 -12.97 15.24
CA GLU A 154 -0.35 -13.28 13.93
C GLU A 154 -0.28 -12.10 12.96
N MET A 155 -0.58 -10.89 13.43
CA MET A 155 -0.50 -9.67 12.61
C MET A 155 0.94 -9.37 12.16
N LEU A 156 1.93 -9.60 13.04
CA LEU A 156 3.34 -9.44 12.68
C LEU A 156 3.79 -10.47 11.66
N ILE A 157 3.39 -11.74 11.81
CA ILE A 157 3.69 -12.80 10.83
C ILE A 157 3.09 -12.44 9.47
N ALA A 158 1.82 -12.01 9.44
CA ALA A 158 1.16 -11.56 8.22
C ALA A 158 1.90 -10.36 7.60
N GLY A 159 2.31 -9.38 8.41
CA GLY A 159 3.08 -8.22 7.97
C GLY A 159 4.46 -8.60 7.40
N CYS A 160 5.14 -9.60 7.95
CA CYS A 160 6.40 -10.11 7.39
C CYS A 160 6.20 -10.76 6.02
N ILE A 161 5.12 -11.52 5.84
CA ILE A 161 4.76 -12.13 4.56
C ILE A 161 4.44 -11.04 3.54
N GLU A 162 3.61 -10.05 3.91
CA GLU A 162 3.28 -8.90 3.07
C GLU A 162 4.50 -8.10 2.65
N LEU A 163 5.43 -7.88 3.57
CA LEU A 163 6.70 -7.20 3.31
C LEU A 163 7.53 -7.95 2.27
N ALA A 164 7.72 -9.26 2.45
CA ALA A 164 8.48 -10.09 1.52
C ALA A 164 7.87 -10.06 0.11
N ILE A 165 6.54 -10.19 0.03
CA ILE A 165 5.80 -10.11 -1.24
C ILE A 165 5.95 -8.72 -1.85
N ALA A 166 5.77 -7.64 -1.09
CA ALA A 166 5.87 -6.27 -1.62
C ALA A 166 7.27 -5.96 -2.16
N ILE A 167 8.33 -6.40 -1.48
CA ILE A 167 9.72 -6.23 -1.94
C ILE A 167 9.94 -6.90 -3.29
N VAL A 168 9.41 -8.11 -3.49
CA VAL A 168 9.68 -8.90 -4.70
C VAL A 168 8.73 -8.54 -5.85
N ILE A 169 7.44 -8.39 -5.56
CA ILE A 169 6.38 -8.26 -6.57
C ILE A 169 6.26 -6.82 -7.07
N THR A 170 6.45 -5.82 -6.21
CA THR A 170 6.35 -4.40 -6.60
C THR A 170 7.29 -4.04 -7.76
N PRO A 171 8.61 -4.29 -7.71
CA PRO A 171 9.50 -3.98 -8.83
C PRO A 171 9.12 -4.76 -10.09
N ALA A 172 8.73 -6.02 -9.98
CA ALA A 172 8.33 -6.84 -11.12
C ALA A 172 7.11 -6.26 -11.85
N ILE A 173 6.06 -5.88 -11.10
CA ILE A 173 4.86 -5.29 -11.69
C ILE A 173 5.16 -3.91 -12.28
N VAL A 174 5.90 -3.07 -11.56
CA VAL A 174 6.23 -1.72 -12.05
C VAL A 174 7.00 -1.82 -13.36
N LEU A 175 8.05 -2.65 -13.43
CA LEU A 175 8.84 -2.84 -14.64
C LEU A 175 8.01 -3.41 -15.80
N ALA A 176 7.12 -4.37 -15.52
CA ALA A 176 6.21 -4.91 -16.53
C ALA A 176 5.26 -3.84 -17.07
N LEU A 177 4.69 -3.01 -16.19
CA LEU A 177 3.82 -1.90 -16.56
C LEU A 177 4.57 -0.84 -17.37
N LYS A 178 5.81 -0.49 -16.98
CA LYS A 178 6.66 0.42 -17.77
C LYS A 178 6.88 -0.11 -19.19
N LYS A 179 7.16 -1.41 -19.32
CA LYS A 179 7.39 -2.05 -20.62
C LYS A 179 6.10 -2.14 -21.46
N ALA A 180 4.96 -2.32 -20.80
CA ALA A 180 3.66 -2.39 -21.45
C ALA A 180 3.13 -1.01 -21.87
N ASP A 181 3.57 0.07 -21.19
CA ASP A 181 3.14 1.44 -21.45
C ASP A 181 3.77 2.05 -22.71
N LYS A 182 3.54 1.43 -23.87
CA LYS A 182 4.01 1.89 -25.19
C LYS A 182 3.45 3.26 -25.59
N ASN A 183 2.33 3.67 -25.00
CA ASN A 183 1.61 4.91 -25.33
C ASN A 183 1.89 6.06 -24.35
N HIS A 184 2.83 5.89 -23.40
CA HIS A 184 3.10 6.83 -22.31
C HIS A 184 1.84 7.22 -21.51
N PHE A 185 0.85 6.32 -21.46
CA PHE A 185 -0.37 6.53 -20.69
C PHE A 185 -0.06 6.55 -19.20
N LEU A 186 0.90 5.75 -18.74
CA LEU A 186 1.44 5.72 -17.38
C LEU A 186 2.52 6.80 -17.11
N ASN A 187 2.82 7.66 -18.10
CA ASN A 187 3.53 8.95 -18.01
C ASN A 187 4.60 8.93 -16.91
N LEU A 188 5.56 8.03 -17.09
CA LEU A 188 6.81 8.09 -16.36
C LEU A 188 7.47 9.41 -16.74
N GLU A 189 7.79 10.25 -15.76
CA GLU A 189 8.78 11.30 -16.00
C GLU A 189 10.13 10.62 -16.29
N GLU A 190 10.34 10.23 -17.54
CA GLU A 190 11.67 10.03 -18.10
C GLU A 190 12.28 11.42 -18.33
N ALA A 191 13.00 11.89 -17.32
CA ALA A 191 14.00 12.96 -17.42
C ALA A 191 14.97 12.87 -16.24
#